data_AF-C8PRG8-F1
#
_entry.id   AF-C8PRG8-F1
#
_cell.length_a   1.000
_cell.length_b   1.000
_cell.length_c   1.000
_cell.angle_alpha   90.00
_cell.angle_beta   90.00
_cell.angle_gamma   90.00
#
_symmetry.space_group_name_H-M   'P 1'
#
loop_
_entity.id
_entity.type
_entity.pdbx_description
1 polymer ?
#
loop_
_entity_poly.entity_id
_entity_poly.type
_entity_poly.pdbx_seq_one_letter_code
_entity_poly.pdbx_strand_id
1 'polypeptide(L)'
;MRGNGWGRQHATVNYVFRYSPYLLYCYHRLIMAEMNRRGYRVSPEWLDKDYRGRRCPSYNNLAVIEVPNPIYTEHDDCYYRECLKNLETKGIHLD
;
A
#
# COMPACT_ATOMS: atom_id res chain seq x y z
N MET A 1 2.15 -0.98 -5.06
CA MET A 1 2.11 -2.03 -6.11
C MET A 1 0.67 -2.45 -6.35
N ARG A 2 0.10 -2.30 -7.55
CA ARG A 2 -1.18 -2.94 -7.92
C ARG A 2 -1.21 -3.34 -9.41
N GLY A 3 -0.38 -2.67 -10.22
CA GLY A 3 -0.22 -2.96 -11.65
C GLY A 3 0.67 -4.14 -11.97
N ASN A 4 1.31 -4.11 -13.15
CA ASN A 4 2.01 -5.25 -13.75
C ASN A 4 3.18 -5.82 -12.93
N GLY A 5 3.62 -5.12 -11.88
CA GLY A 5 4.60 -5.64 -10.92
C GLY A 5 3.99 -6.51 -9.80
N TRP A 6 2.67 -6.68 -9.75
CA TRP A 6 1.99 -7.51 -8.76
C TRP A 6 2.49 -8.96 -8.83
N GLY A 7 2.81 -9.55 -7.68
CA GLY A 7 3.33 -10.91 -7.56
C GLY A 7 4.83 -11.05 -7.81
N ARG A 8 5.55 -9.97 -8.13
CA ARG A 8 7.02 -9.98 -8.22
C ARG A 8 7.63 -9.79 -6.84
N GLN A 9 8.64 -10.59 -6.52
CA GLN A 9 9.30 -10.55 -5.22
C GLN A 9 9.77 -9.14 -4.87
N HIS A 10 9.44 -8.70 -3.65
CA HIS A 10 9.85 -7.39 -3.14
C HIS A 10 10.59 -7.54 -1.82
N ALA A 11 11.79 -6.98 -1.72
CA ALA A 11 12.69 -7.18 -0.58
C ALA A 11 12.05 -6.86 0.78
N THR A 12 11.23 -5.81 0.85
CA THR A 12 10.71 -5.29 2.14
C THR A 12 9.24 -5.60 2.40
N VAL A 13 8.44 -5.85 1.36
CA VAL A 13 6.97 -5.97 1.51
C VAL A 13 6.43 -7.18 0.77
N ASN A 14 7.22 -8.24 0.63
CA ASN A 14 6.79 -9.47 -0.06
C ASN A 14 5.53 -10.08 0.56
N TYR A 15 5.32 -9.85 1.87
CA TYR A 15 4.19 -10.39 2.60
C TYR A 15 2.83 -9.94 2.05
N VAL A 16 2.74 -8.78 1.39
CA VAL A 16 1.46 -8.25 0.88
C VAL A 16 0.79 -9.19 -0.12
N PHE A 17 1.57 -10.04 -0.79
CA PHE A 17 1.06 -11.01 -1.77
C PHE A 17 0.45 -12.26 -1.11
N ARG A 18 0.62 -12.43 0.20
CA ARG A 18 -0.06 -13.49 0.99
C ARG A 18 -1.51 -13.12 1.32
N TYR A 19 -1.87 -11.86 1.14
CA TYR A 19 -3.19 -11.31 1.45
C TYR A 19 -3.99 -11.00 0.19
N SER A 20 -5.30 -10.81 0.37
CA SER A 20 -6.16 -10.29 -0.70
C SER A 20 -5.63 -8.95 -1.22
N PRO A 21 -5.60 -8.71 -2.56
CA PRO A 21 -5.29 -7.41 -3.13
C PRO A 21 -6.17 -6.28 -2.58
N TYR A 22 -7.35 -6.62 -2.07
CA TYR A 22 -8.27 -5.68 -1.43
C TYR A 22 -7.63 -4.98 -0.22
N LEU A 23 -6.86 -5.70 0.61
CA LEU A 23 -6.19 -5.09 1.76
C LEU A 23 -5.15 -4.04 1.30
N LEU A 24 -4.48 -4.28 0.17
CA LEU A 24 -3.55 -3.30 -0.37
C LEU A 24 -4.25 -2.07 -0.95
N TYR A 25 -5.45 -2.25 -1.50
CA TYR A 25 -6.31 -1.11 -1.85
C TYR A 25 -6.68 -0.29 -0.60
N CYS A 26 -7.09 -0.94 0.49
CA CYS A 26 -7.41 -0.27 1.76
C CYS A 26 -6.19 0.48 2.32
N TYR A 27 -5.01 -0.14 2.30
CA TYR A 27 -3.78 0.53 2.71
C TYR A 27 -3.46 1.73 1.80
N HIS A 28 -3.57 1.58 0.48
CA HIS A 28 -3.40 2.71 -0.45
C HIS A 28 -4.37 3.85 -0.15
N ARG A 29 -5.62 3.58 0.25
CA ARG A 29 -6.56 4.63 0.63
C ARG A 29 -6.09 5.47 1.80
N LEU A 30 -5.41 4.87 2.79
CA LEU A 30 -4.77 5.61 3.88
C LEU A 30 -3.65 6.52 3.35
N ILE A 31 -2.80 6.00 2.45
CA ILE A 31 -1.73 6.79 1.82
C ILE A 31 -2.31 7.95 0.99
N MET A 32 -3.36 7.71 0.20
CA MET A 32 -4.00 8.76 -0.59
C MET A 32 -4.62 9.85 0.30
N ALA A 33 -5.21 9.47 1.44
CA ALA A 33 -5.71 10.42 2.41
C ALA A 33 -4.57 11.28 3.01
N GLU A 34 -3.46 10.65 3.38
CA GLU A 34 -2.29 11.36 3.90
C GLU A 34 -1.64 12.28 2.86
N MET A 35 -1.53 11.82 1.61
CA MET A 35 -1.04 12.62 0.49
C MET A 35 -1.93 13.86 0.27
N ASN A 36 -3.25 13.67 0.20
CA ASN A 36 -4.20 14.79 0.08
C ASN A 36 -4.08 15.75 1.27
N ARG A 37 -3.96 15.24 2.50
CA ARG A 37 -3.79 16.05 3.71
C ARG A 37 -2.52 16.92 3.66
N ARG A 38 -1.46 16.42 3.04
CA ARG A 38 -0.20 17.17 2.81
C ARG A 38 -0.23 18.06 1.55
N GLY A 39 -1.37 18.14 0.85
CA GLY A 39 -1.55 18.99 -0.33
C GLY A 39 -1.10 18.38 -1.66
N TYR A 40 -0.74 17.08 -1.68
CA TYR A 40 -0.46 16.39 -2.94
C TYR A 40 -1.76 16.10 -3.70
N ARG A 41 -1.71 16.20 -5.03
CA ARG A 41 -2.84 15.86 -5.90
C ARG A 41 -2.84 14.36 -6.22
N VAL A 42 -3.74 13.62 -5.59
CA VAL A 42 -3.97 12.20 -5.89
C VAL A 42 -4.86 12.05 -7.12
N SER A 43 -4.51 11.13 -8.04
CA SER A 43 -5.40 10.78 -9.16
C SER A 43 -6.60 9.94 -8.64
N PRO A 44 -7.85 10.33 -8.91
CA PRO A 44 -9.05 9.68 -8.36
C PRO A 44 -9.17 8.18 -8.66
N GLU A 45 -8.57 7.71 -9.76
CA GLU A 45 -8.56 6.30 -10.14
C GLU A 45 -7.91 5.42 -9.06
N TRP A 46 -6.97 5.98 -8.27
CA TRP A 46 -6.37 5.23 -7.15
C TRP A 46 -7.36 4.95 -6.01
N LEU A 47 -8.51 5.64 -5.97
CA LEU A 47 -9.61 5.41 -5.03
C LEU A 47 -10.57 4.30 -5.48
N ASP A 48 -10.37 3.75 -6.67
CA ASP A 48 -11.08 2.56 -7.14
C ASP A 48 -10.35 1.28 -6.69
N LYS A 49 -11.10 0.31 -6.16
CA LYS A 49 -10.60 -1.00 -5.73
C LYS A 49 -10.13 -1.85 -6.90
N ASP A 50 -10.74 -1.66 -8.06
CA ASP A 50 -10.51 -2.44 -9.26
C ASP A 50 -9.37 -1.87 -10.11
N TYR A 51 -9.00 -0.60 -9.89
CA TYR A 51 -7.93 0.04 -10.64
C TYR A 51 -6.54 -0.51 -10.28
N ARG A 52 -5.84 -0.97 -11.33
CA ARG A 52 -4.49 -1.52 -11.24
C ARG A 52 -3.44 -0.67 -11.95
N GLY A 53 -3.76 0.56 -12.32
CA GLY A 53 -2.87 1.41 -13.09
C GLY A 53 -3.13 1.31 -14.60
N ARG A 54 -2.78 2.37 -15.33
CA ARG A 54 -3.10 2.57 -16.76
C ARG A 54 -2.75 1.42 -17.72
N ARG A 55 -1.73 0.61 -17.41
CA ARG A 55 -1.22 -0.47 -18.29
C ARG A 55 -1.54 -1.88 -17.78
N CYS A 56 -2.31 -1.99 -16.70
CA CYS A 56 -2.71 -3.25 -16.12
C CYS A 56 -4.23 -3.34 -16.19
N PRO A 57 -4.81 -4.41 -16.77
CA PRO A 57 -6.24 -4.61 -16.76
C PRO A 57 -6.79 -4.53 -15.34
N SER A 58 -7.90 -3.82 -15.16
CA SER A 58 -8.59 -3.73 -13.86
C SER A 58 -9.01 -5.11 -13.37
N TYR A 59 -9.20 -5.24 -12.07
CA TYR A 59 -9.93 -6.41 -11.55
C TYR A 59 -11.37 -6.39 -12.05
N ASN A 60 -11.95 -7.57 -12.26
CA ASN A 60 -13.38 -7.69 -12.48
C ASN A 60 -14.08 -7.86 -11.13
N ASN A 61 -14.54 -6.75 -10.56
CA ASN A 61 -15.19 -6.70 -9.25
C ASN A 61 -14.40 -7.42 -8.13
N LEU A 62 -13.24 -6.87 -7.77
CA LEU A 62 -12.43 -7.34 -6.65
C LEU A 62 -13.29 -7.51 -5.39
N ALA A 63 -13.27 -8.70 -4.82
CA ALA A 63 -14.06 -9.05 -3.65
C ALA A 63 -13.70 -8.16 -2.46
N VAL A 64 -14.72 -7.60 -1.83
CA VAL A 64 -14.60 -6.86 -0.57
C VAL A 64 -14.51 -7.88 0.57
N ILE A 65 -13.55 -7.67 1.45
CA ILE A 65 -13.37 -8.49 2.66
C ILE A 65 -13.30 -7.60 3.88
N GLU A 66 -13.48 -8.20 5.05
CA GLU A 66 -13.22 -7.52 6.32
C GLU A 66 -11.75 -7.06 6.38
N VAL A 67 -11.56 -5.84 6.86
CA VAL A 67 -10.24 -5.22 6.97
C VAL A 67 -9.81 -5.27 8.43
N PRO A 68 -8.77 -6.06 8.77
CA PRO A 68 -8.28 -6.12 10.13
C PRO A 68 -7.57 -4.82 10.52
N ASN A 69 -7.37 -4.64 11.84
CA ASN A 69 -6.53 -3.58 12.38
C ASN A 69 -5.45 -4.19 13.28
N PRO A 70 -4.15 -4.09 12.91
CA PRO A 70 -3.62 -3.46 11.70
C PRO A 70 -4.01 -4.21 10.41
N ILE A 71 -3.99 -3.52 9.25
CA ILE A 71 -4.35 -4.10 7.94
C ILE A 71 -3.49 -5.33 7.61
N TYR A 72 -2.22 -5.27 7.99
CA TYR A 72 -1.26 -6.36 7.88
C TYR A 72 -0.74 -6.69 9.26
N THR A 73 -0.69 -7.96 9.63
CA THR A 73 -0.16 -8.40 10.92
C THR A 73 1.32 -8.09 11.09
N GLU A 74 2.04 -7.93 9.98
CA GLU A 74 3.44 -7.51 9.92
C GLU A 74 3.62 -6.04 10.29
N HIS A 75 2.57 -5.21 10.29
CA HIS A 75 2.68 -3.80 10.69
C HIS A 75 2.67 -3.66 12.21
N ASP A 76 3.67 -4.25 12.87
CA ASP A 76 3.90 -4.16 14.30
C ASP A 76 4.99 -3.12 14.65
N ASP A 77 5.33 -3.01 15.93
CA ASP A 77 6.38 -2.11 16.42
C ASP A 77 7.78 -2.44 15.86
N CYS A 78 8.03 -3.71 15.49
CA CYS A 78 9.28 -4.10 14.85
C CYS A 78 9.36 -3.51 13.43
N TYR A 79 8.30 -3.68 12.65
CA TYR A 79 8.19 -3.12 11.31
C TYR A 79 8.24 -1.60 11.31
N TYR A 80 7.62 -0.95 12.29
CA TYR A 80 7.70 0.50 12.45
C TYR A 80 9.16 0.95 12.65
N ARG A 81 9.91 0.29 13.54
CA ARG A 81 11.35 0.59 13.75
C ARG A 81 12.19 0.32 12.50
N GLU A 82 11.91 -0.74 11.76
CA GLU A 82 12.57 -1.01 10.48
C GLU A 82 12.30 0.13 9.47
N CYS A 83 11.07 0.61 9.41
CA CYS A 83 10.70 1.75 8.57
C CYS A 83 11.47 3.02 8.94
N LEU A 84 11.60 3.34 10.23
CA LEU A 84 12.40 4.47 10.71
C LEU A 84 13.88 4.34 10.30
N LYS A 85 14.47 3.15 10.51
CA LYS A 85 15.85 2.88 10.10
C LYS A 85 16.05 2.99 8.59
N ASN A 86 15.06 2.56 7.81
CA ASN A 86 15.07 2.69 6.35
C ASN A 86 15.00 4.15 5.89
N LEU A 87 14.31 5.02 6.63
CA LEU A 87 14.30 6.46 6.38
C LEU A 87 15.65 7.09 6.74
N GLU A 88 16.19 6.77 7.92
CA GLU A 88 17.49 7.25 8.38
C GLU A 88 18.62 6.86 7.40
N THR A 89 18.63 5.62 6.91
CA THR A 89 19.60 5.13 5.91
C THR A 89 19.51 5.90 4.58
N LYS A 90 18.36 6.53 4.29
CA LYS A 90 18.16 7.39 3.12
C LYS A 90 18.44 8.87 3.42
N GLY A 91 18.95 9.20 4.60
CA GLY A 91 19.22 10.56 5.06
C GLY A 91 17.96 11.35 5.41
N ILE A 92 16.83 10.66 5.66
CA ILE A 92 15.57 11.29 6.07
C ILE A 92 15.45 11.16 7.58
N HIS A 93 15.55 12.29 8.28
CA HIS A 93 15.36 12.39 9.72
C HIS A 93 13.97 12.97 10.00
N LEU A 94 13.24 12.34 10.91
CA LEU A 94 11.93 12.82 11.37
C LEU A 94 12.18 13.63 12.64
N ASP A 95 11.77 14.89 12.65
CA ASP A 95 11.82 15.79 13.80
C ASP A 95 10.76 15.46 14.87
#